data_AF-A0A540MF08-F1
#
_entry.id   AF-A0A540MF08-F1
#
_cell.length_a   1.000
_cell.length_b   1.000
_cell.length_c   1.000
_cell.angle_alpha   90.00
_cell.angle_beta   90.00
_cell.angle_gamma   90.00
#
_symmetry.space_group_name_H-M   'P 1'
#
loop_
_entity.id
_entity.type
_entity.pdbx_description
1 polymer ?
#
loop_
_entity_poly.entity_id
_entity_poly.type
_entity_poly.pdbx_seq_one_letter_code
_entity_poly.pdbx_strand_id
1 'polypeptide(L)'
;METIKIPTRVEEALKDSKWTKAMQDEMEALQKNNTWSVVPLPKGKKSVGCKWVFTIKHKTDGTIDKYKARLVAKGFTQTFGVNYQETFAPVVKMNTIRVLLSLTANHDWPMR
;
A
#
# COMPACT_ATOMS: atom_id res chain seq x y z
N MET A 1 25.11 -16.92 -8.35
CA MET A 1 23.83 -16.21 -8.17
C MET A 1 24.08 -15.09 -7.18
N GLU A 2 24.05 -13.83 -7.63
CA GLU A 2 24.21 -12.70 -6.70
C GLU A 2 23.02 -12.68 -5.73
N THR A 3 23.31 -12.92 -4.45
CA THR A 3 22.35 -12.75 -3.36
C THR A 3 22.11 -11.27 -3.15
N ILE A 4 21.08 -10.72 -3.79
CA ILE A 4 20.71 -9.32 -3.62
C ILE A 4 20.24 -9.13 -2.17
N LYS A 5 20.96 -8.30 -1.41
CA LYS A 5 20.62 -8.02 -0.01
C LYS A 5 19.41 -7.08 0.05
N ILE A 6 18.31 -7.56 0.61
CA ILE A 6 17.14 -6.74 0.89
C ILE A 6 17.42 -5.92 2.16
N PRO A 7 17.33 -4.58 2.12
CA PRO A 7 17.60 -3.74 3.27
C PRO A 7 16.52 -3.95 4.33
N THR A 8 16.93 -3.95 5.59
CA THR A 8 16.00 -4.03 6.73
C THR A 8 15.80 -2.67 7.40
N ARG A 9 16.74 -1.76 7.18
CA ARG A 9 16.75 -0.38 7.69
C ARG A 9 16.74 0.61 6.54
N VAL A 10 16.14 1.78 6.79
CA VAL A 10 16.06 2.87 5.81
C VAL A 10 17.45 3.38 5.45
N GLU A 11 18.35 3.46 6.43
CA GLU A 11 19.75 3.88 6.23
C GLU A 11 20.50 2.98 5.23
N GLU A 12 20.19 1.68 5.19
CA GLU A 12 20.77 0.75 4.22
C GLU A 12 20.16 0.95 2.83
N ALA A 13 18.84 1.16 2.78
CA ALA A 13 18.11 1.40 1.54
C ALA A 13 18.55 2.70 0.86
N LEU A 14 18.80 3.77 1.62
CA LEU A 14 19.22 5.07 1.09
C LEU A 14 20.60 5.06 0.42
N LYS A 15 21.44 4.06 0.75
CA LYS A 15 22.77 3.88 0.13
C LYS A 15 22.69 3.30 -1.28
N ASP A 16 21.57 2.69 -1.65
CA ASP A 16 21.37 2.08 -2.96
C ASP A 16 20.32 2.87 -3.75
N SER A 17 20.73 3.39 -4.91
CA SER A 17 19.87 4.15 -5.81
C SER A 17 18.59 3.40 -6.22
N LYS A 18 18.65 2.06 -6.34
CA LYS A 18 17.48 1.25 -6.72
C LYS A 18 16.40 1.27 -5.63
N TRP A 19 16.81 1.20 -4.37
CA TRP A 19 15.89 1.26 -3.22
C TRP A 19 15.40 2.67 -2.97
N THR A 20 16.27 3.68 -3.10
CA THR A 20 15.87 5.10 -3.03
C THR A 20 14.83 5.44 -4.09
N LYS A 21 15.01 4.98 -5.33
CA LYS A 21 14.02 5.15 -6.40
C LYS A 21 12.69 4.47 -6.06
N ALA A 22 12.72 3.25 -5.53
CA ALA A 22 11.50 2.54 -5.13
C ALA A 22 10.75 3.26 -3.99
N MET A 23 11.46 3.93 -3.07
CA MET A 23 10.84 4.74 -2.02
C MET A 23 10.19 6.01 -2.59
N GLN A 24 10.88 6.66 -3.54
CA GLN A 24 10.35 7.84 -4.23
C GLN A 24 9.07 7.51 -5.03
N ASP A 25 9.09 6.41 -5.80
CA ASP A 25 7.92 5.91 -6.54
C ASP A 25 6.69 5.73 -5.61
N GLU A 26 6.91 5.18 -4.40
CA GLU A 26 5.83 4.97 -3.43
C GLU A 26 5.31 6.30 -2.88
N MET A 27 6.19 7.26 -2.55
CA MET A 27 5.79 8.59 -2.07
C MET A 27 4.99 9.35 -3.12
N GLU A 28 5.41 9.30 -4.39
CA GLU A 28 4.69 9.90 -5.51
C GLU A 28 3.33 9.25 -5.74
N ALA A 29 3.26 7.92 -5.66
CA ALA A 29 1.99 7.20 -5.76
C ALA A 29 1.03 7.58 -4.63
N LEU A 30 1.53 7.70 -3.39
CA LEU A 30 0.75 8.16 -2.25
C LEU A 30 0.23 9.58 -2.46
N GLN A 31 1.06 10.51 -2.94
CA GLN A 31 0.63 11.89 -3.24
C GLN A 31 -0.44 11.91 -4.34
N LYS A 32 -0.22 11.16 -5.43
CA LYS A 32 -1.15 11.10 -6.57
C LYS A 32 -2.53 10.55 -6.18
N ASN A 33 -2.58 9.63 -5.23
CA ASN A 33 -3.85 9.03 -4.79
C ASN A 33 -4.73 10.01 -4.00
N ASN A 34 -4.20 11.14 -3.51
CA ASN A 34 -4.94 12.15 -2.74
C ASN A 34 -5.73 11.56 -1.55
N THR A 35 -5.25 10.46 -0.96
CA THR A 35 -5.92 9.76 0.14
C THR A 35 -5.49 10.23 1.54
N TRP A 36 -4.54 11.17 1.63
CA TRP A 36 -3.99 11.65 2.89
C TRP A 36 -3.65 13.14 2.80
N SER A 37 -3.65 13.79 3.97
CA SER A 37 -3.15 15.16 4.15
C SER A 37 -2.23 15.21 5.37
N VAL A 38 -1.23 16.09 5.32
CA VAL A 38 -0.37 16.36 6.47
C VAL A 38 -1.16 17.23 7.44
N VAL A 39 -1.41 16.72 8.64
CA VAL A 39 -2.09 17.46 9.71
C VAL A 39 -1.18 17.54 10.94
N PRO A 40 -1.24 18.64 11.72
CA PRO A 40 -0.55 18.70 13.00
C PRO A 40 -1.12 17.64 13.95
N LEU A 41 -0.27 17.07 14.81
CA LEU A 41 -0.70 16.08 15.78
C LEU A 41 -1.69 16.72 16.76
N PRO A 42 -2.93 16.19 16.89
CA PRO A 42 -3.90 16.74 17.82
C PRO A 42 -3.40 16.65 19.27
N LYS A 43 -3.70 17.67 20.08
CA LYS A 43 -3.32 17.70 21.50
C LYS A 43 -3.85 16.45 22.21
N GLY A 44 -2.97 15.78 22.97
CA GLY A 44 -3.32 14.59 23.75
C GLY A 44 -3.40 13.28 22.96
N LYS A 45 -3.18 13.28 21.64
CA LYS A 45 -3.10 12.05 20.84
C LYS A 45 -1.65 11.63 20.61
N LYS A 46 -1.42 10.31 20.56
CA LYS A 46 -0.15 9.71 20.16
C LYS A 46 -0.20 9.37 18.68
N SER A 47 0.87 9.69 17.95
CA SER A 47 0.99 9.31 16.54
C SER A 47 1.22 7.80 16.41
N VAL A 48 0.65 7.22 15.34
CA VAL A 48 0.96 5.84 14.95
C VAL A 48 2.24 5.88 14.14
N GLY A 49 3.26 5.13 14.56
CA GLY A 49 4.52 5.06 13.83
C GLY A 49 4.33 4.40 12.46
N CYS A 50 5.27 4.62 11.55
CA CYS A 50 5.33 3.96 10.25
C CYS A 50 6.67 3.21 10.08
N LYS A 51 6.74 2.33 9.07
CA LYS A 51 7.95 1.59 8.70
C LYS A 51 7.98 1.35 7.19
N TRP A 52 9.18 1.39 6.62
CA TRP A 52 9.42 0.95 5.25
C TRP A 52 9.57 -0.57 5.17
N VAL A 53 8.89 -1.18 4.19
CA VAL A 53 8.98 -2.60 3.87
C VAL A 53 9.52 -2.74 2.45
N PHE A 54 10.63 -3.47 2.30
CA PHE A 54 11.32 -3.67 1.05
C PHE A 54 11.12 -5.10 0.54
N THR A 55 10.95 -5.25 -0.76
CA THR A 55 10.74 -6.55 -1.42
C THR A 55 11.25 -6.49 -2.84
N ILE A 56 11.83 -7.58 -3.33
CA ILE A 56 12.18 -7.75 -4.74
C ILE A 56 11.08 -8.58 -5.40
N LYS A 57 10.54 -8.08 -6.50
CA LYS A 57 9.68 -8.86 -7.38
C LYS A 57 10.55 -9.54 -8.43
N HIS A 58 10.34 -10.84 -8.60
CA HIS A 58 10.99 -11.66 -9.61
C HIS A 58 9.97 -11.97 -10.72
N LYS A 59 10.46 -12.07 -11.95
CA LYS A 59 9.72 -12.60 -13.09
C LYS A 59 9.66 -14.12 -13.01
N THR A 60 8.87 -14.73 -13.91
CA THR A 60 8.71 -16.18 -14.01
C THR A 60 10.01 -16.90 -14.39
N ASP A 61 10.93 -16.20 -15.05
CA ASP A 61 12.28 -16.67 -15.39
C ASP A 61 13.29 -16.53 -14.23
N GLY A 62 12.86 -16.01 -13.07
CA GLY A 62 13.70 -15.78 -11.90
C GLY A 62 14.49 -14.47 -11.92
N THR A 63 14.49 -13.73 -13.03
CA THR A 63 15.15 -12.43 -13.12
C THR A 63 14.41 -11.37 -12.29
N ILE A 64 15.10 -10.29 -11.93
CA ILE A 64 14.48 -9.20 -11.17
C ILE A 64 13.48 -8.47 -12.07
N ASP A 65 12.23 -8.40 -11.63
CA ASP A 65 11.19 -7.60 -12.25
C ASP A 65 11.26 -6.15 -11.76
N LYS A 66 11.15 -5.95 -10.45
CA LYS A 66 11.14 -4.62 -9.83
C LYS A 66 11.57 -4.63 -8.36
N TYR A 67 12.26 -3.57 -7.95
CA TYR A 67 12.48 -3.21 -6.55
C TYR A 67 11.22 -2.52 -6.02
N LYS A 68 10.66 -3.07 -4.93
CA LYS A 68 9.41 -2.56 -4.34
C LYS A 68 9.66 -2.10 -2.92
N ALA A 69 9.34 -0.84 -2.64
CA ALA A 69 9.25 -0.30 -1.30
C ALA A 69 7.78 0.01 -0.98
N ARG A 70 7.40 -0.11 0.30
CA ARG A 70 6.09 0.32 0.81
C ARG A 70 6.24 1.04 2.12
N LEU A 71 5.51 2.13 2.29
CA LEU A 71 5.39 2.81 3.58
C LEU A 71 4.14 2.29 4.30
N VAL A 72 4.32 1.64 5.44
CA VAL A 72 3.23 0.96 6.16
C VAL A 72 3.12 1.50 7.58
N ALA A 73 1.91 1.76 8.04
CA ALA A 73 1.65 2.09 9.44
C ALA A 73 1.96 0.87 10.32
N LYS A 74 2.47 1.12 11.53
CA LYS A 74 2.66 0.08 12.56
C LYS A 74 1.29 -0.26 13.16
N GLY A 75 0.46 -0.97 12.40
CA GLY A 75 -0.93 -1.28 12.78
C GLY A 75 -1.07 -1.96 14.15
N PHE A 76 -0.06 -2.72 14.58
CA PHE A 76 -0.02 -3.34 15.91
C PHE A 76 0.01 -2.32 17.07
N THR A 77 0.30 -1.03 16.81
CA THR A 77 0.21 0.06 17.79
C THR A 77 -1.09 0.84 17.69
N GLN A 78 -2.04 0.45 16.83
CA GLN A 78 -3.33 1.12 16.71
C GLN A 78 -4.30 0.60 17.78
N THR A 79 -5.07 1.52 18.37
CA THR A 79 -6.12 1.19 19.34
C THR A 79 -7.49 1.55 18.77
N PHE A 80 -8.43 0.60 18.81
CA PHE A 80 -9.82 0.80 18.42
C PHE A 80 -10.44 1.93 19.25
N GLY A 81 -11.22 2.82 18.61
CA GLY A 81 -11.84 3.99 19.24
C GLY A 81 -10.88 5.17 19.44
N VAL A 82 -9.57 4.99 19.30
CA VAL A 82 -8.57 6.07 19.40
C VAL A 82 -7.98 6.42 18.04
N ASN A 83 -7.49 5.40 17.31
CA ASN A 83 -6.80 5.56 16.03
C ASN A 83 -7.67 5.17 14.81
N TYR A 84 -8.67 4.31 15.00
CA TYR A 84 -9.62 3.92 13.96
C TYR A 84 -10.97 3.61 14.60
N GLN A 85 -12.04 3.84 13.85
CA GLN A 85 -13.42 3.59 14.29
C GLN A 85 -14.05 2.39 13.55
N GLU A 86 -13.57 2.06 12.36
CA GLU A 86 -14.04 0.93 11.55
C GLU A 86 -12.87 0.26 10.82
N THR A 87 -12.98 -1.05 10.55
CA THR A 87 -11.93 -1.86 9.89
C THR A 87 -12.25 -2.14 8.41
N PHE A 88 -13.28 -1.50 7.84
CA PHE A 88 -13.76 -1.85 6.51
C PHE A 88 -12.83 -1.35 5.40
N ALA A 89 -12.14 -2.29 4.75
CA ALA A 89 -11.63 -2.10 3.40
C ALA A 89 -12.67 -2.67 2.42
N PRO A 90 -13.45 -1.84 1.70
CA PRO A 90 -14.35 -2.35 0.68
C PRO A 90 -13.53 -2.88 -0.49
N VAL A 91 -13.30 -4.20 -0.51
CA VAL A 91 -12.64 -4.88 -1.63
C VAL A 91 -13.71 -5.58 -2.46
N VAL A 92 -14.14 -4.93 -3.53
CA VAL A 92 -15.00 -5.55 -4.52
C VAL A 92 -14.19 -6.56 -5.35
N LYS A 93 -14.67 -7.80 -5.43
CA LYS A 93 -14.10 -8.82 -6.31
C LYS A 93 -14.66 -8.68 -7.71
N MET A 94 -13.81 -8.91 -8.72
CA MET A 94 -14.23 -8.84 -10.13
C MET A 94 -15.36 -9.85 -10.45
N ASN A 95 -15.38 -11.00 -9.78
CA ASN A 95 -16.48 -11.96 -9.93
C ASN A 95 -17.81 -11.40 -9.43
N THR A 96 -17.81 -10.64 -8.33
CA THR A 96 -19.00 -9.96 -7.81
C THR A 96 -19.49 -8.90 -8.81
N ILE A 97 -18.58 -8.14 -9.42
CA ILE A 97 -18.92 -7.18 -10.49
C ILE A 97 -19.55 -7.92 -11.68
N ARG A 98 -18.94 -9.03 -12.12
CA ARG A 98 -19.45 -9.82 -13.26
C ARG A 98 -20.85 -10.38 -12.98
N VAL A 99 -21.08 -10.95 -11.80
CA VAL A 99 -22.40 -11.46 -11.40
C VAL A 99 -23.42 -10.33 -11.39
N LEU A 100 -23.06 -9.18 -10.82
CA LEU A 100 -23.94 -8.02 -10.78
C LEU A 100 -24.30 -7.56 -12.20
N LEU A 101 -23.29 -7.37 -13.08
CA LEU A 101 -23.51 -6.98 -14.48
C LEU A 101 -24.36 -8.00 -15.25
N SER A 102 -24.12 -9.31 -15.05
CA SER A 102 -24.94 -10.36 -15.65
C SER A 102 -26.39 -10.31 -15.18
N LEU A 103 -26.62 -10.06 -13.90
CA LEU A 103 -27.98 -9.93 -13.35
C LEU A 103 -28.70 -8.71 -13.94
N THR A 104 -28.02 -7.56 -13.96
CA THR A 104 -28.56 -6.31 -14.53
C THR A 104 -28.93 -6.48 -16.01
N ALA A 105 -28.09 -7.18 -16.78
CA ALA A 105 -28.34 -7.46 -18.20
C ALA A 105 -29.49 -8.45 -18.43
N ASN A 106 -29.64 -9.47 -17.57
CA ASN A 106 -30.75 -10.43 -17.68
C ASN A 106 -32.11 -9.84 -17.27
N HIS A 107 -32.10 -8.82 -16.41
CA HIS A 107 -33.31 -8.18 -15.90
C HIS A 107 -33.63 -6.83 -16.57
N ASP A 108 -32.91 -6.45 -17.64
CA ASP A 108 -33.04 -5.15 -18.34
C ASP A 108 -33.04 -3.95 -17.38
N TRP A 109 -32.25 -4.03 -16.30
CA TRP A 109 -32.15 -2.95 -15.34
C TRP A 109 -31.31 -1.80 -15.92
N PRO A 110 -31.73 -0.54 -15.72
CA PRO A 110 -30.97 0.60 -16.20
C PRO A 110 -29.64 0.71 -15.44
N MET A 111 -28.52 0.54 -16.15
CA MET A 111 -27.21 0.96 -15.67
C MET A 111 -27.10 2.47 -15.86
N ARG A 112 -27.16 3.23 -14.77
CA ARG A 112 -26.86 4.66 -14.72
C ARG A 112 -25.57 4.90 -13.95
#